data_AF-A0A961JZK6-F1
#
_entry.id   AF-A0A961JZK6-F1
#
_cell.length_a   1.000
_cell.length_b   1.000
_cell.length_c   1.000
_cell.angle_alpha   90.00
_cell.angle_beta   90.00
_cell.angle_gamma   90.00
#
_symmetry.space_group_name_H-M   'P 1'
#
loop_
_entity.id
_entity.type
_entity.pdbx_description
1 polymer ?
#
loop_
_entity_poly.entity_id
_entity_poly.type
_entity_poly.pdbx_seq_one_letter_code
_entity_poly.pdbx_strand_id
1 'polypeptide(L)' 'MFLSVFDIFKVGIGPSSSHTMGPMVAAGHFLEALRGGDGRSRARRRARSRTQPRSRSSTISG' A
#
# COMPACT_ATOMS: atom_id res chain seq x y z
N MET A 1 8.04 -9.57 -22.82
CA MET A 1 8.59 -9.68 -21.45
C MET A 1 10.01 -10.22 -21.60
N PHE A 2 11.01 -9.58 -21.00
CA PHE A 2 12.41 -10.01 -21.07
C PHE A 2 12.78 -10.67 -19.73
N LEU A 3 13.51 -11.78 -19.79
CA LEU A 3 14.04 -12.49 -18.62
C LEU A 3 15.56 -12.41 -18.68
N SER A 4 16.16 -11.94 -17.60
CA SER A 4 17.61 -11.84 -17.46
C SER A 4 18.18 -13.09 -16.80
N VAL A 5 19.44 -13.41 -17.11
CA VAL A 5 20.22 -14.42 -16.36
C VAL A 5 20.28 -14.10 -14.86
N PHE A 6 20.22 -12.82 -14.50
CA PHE A 6 20.20 -12.36 -13.10
C PHE A 6 18.87 -12.63 -12.38
N ASP A 7 17.78 -12.86 -13.12
CA ASP A 7 16.50 -13.25 -12.52
C ASP A 7 16.51 -14.74 -12.11
N ILE A 8 17.32 -15.54 -12.79
CA ILE A 8 17.51 -16.97 -12.52
C ILE A 8 18.57 -17.17 -11.43
N PHE A 9 19.70 -16.48 -11.54
CA PHE A 9 20.84 -16.59 -10.63
C PHE A 9 20.97 -15.35 -9.76
N LYS A 10 20.15 -15.30 -8.71
CA LYS A 10 20.12 -14.21 -7.73
C LYS A 10 20.85 -14.61 -6.45
N VAL A 11 21.65 -13.68 -5.91
CA VAL A 11 22.18 -13.79 -4.54
C VAL A 11 21.00 -13.70 -3.55
N GLY A 12 20.89 -14.68 -2.65
CA GLY A 12 19.80 -14.79 -1.70
C GLY A 12 20.24 -15.34 -0.36
N ILE A 13 19.30 -15.34 0.59
CA ILE A 13 19.46 -15.85 1.95
C ILE A 13 18.47 -16.99 2.16
N GLY A 14 18.94 -18.08 2.76
CA GLY A 14 18.14 -19.21 3.21
C GLY A 14 18.02 -20.35 2.19
N PRO A 15 17.40 -21.48 2.59
CA PRO A 15 17.28 -22.68 1.75
C PRO A 15 16.20 -22.57 0.67
N SER A 16 15.29 -21.57 0.76
CA SER A 16 14.13 -21.44 -0.12
C SER A 16 13.83 -19.99 -0.48
N SER A 17 13.76 -19.70 -1.77
CA SER A 17 13.38 -18.38 -2.27
C SER A 17 11.91 -18.05 -1.98
N SER A 18 10.99 -19.02 -2.03
CA SER A 18 9.55 -18.81 -1.82
C SER A 18 9.18 -18.58 -0.36
N HIS A 19 9.94 -19.14 0.58
CA HIS A 19 9.68 -19.03 2.02
C HIS A 19 10.62 -18.08 2.75
N THR A 20 11.73 -17.65 2.13
CA THR A 20 12.67 -16.70 2.75
C THR A 20 12.69 -15.38 1.99
N MET A 21 13.21 -15.37 0.76
CA MET A 21 13.38 -14.13 0.00
C MET A 21 12.04 -13.51 -0.42
N GLY A 22 11.05 -14.31 -0.81
CA GLY A 22 9.72 -13.84 -1.22
C GLY A 22 9.03 -13.04 -0.10
N PRO A 23 8.83 -13.64 1.10
CA PRO A 23 8.29 -12.92 2.25
C PRO A 23 9.11 -11.70 2.67
N MET A 24 10.45 -11.80 2.62
CA MET A 24 11.35 -10.67 2.96
C MET A 24 11.17 -9.48 2.01
N VAL A 25 11.12 -9.73 0.70
CA VAL A 25 10.91 -8.68 -0.32
C VAL A 25 9.51 -8.07 -0.17
N ALA A 26 8.48 -8.90 0.05
CA ALA A 26 7.12 -8.42 0.28
C ALA A 26 7.02 -7.51 1.52
N ALA A 27 7.68 -7.87 2.62
CA ALA A 27 7.74 -7.04 3.83
C ALA A 27 8.44 -5.69 3.56
N GLY A 28 9.52 -5.69 2.79
CA GLY A 28 10.20 -4.46 2.37
C GLY A 28 9.28 -3.52 1.58
N HIS A 29 8.58 -4.04 0.57
CA HIS A 29 7.59 -3.27 -0.20
C HIS A 29 6.46 -2.73 0.67
N PHE A 30 5.98 -3.52 1.63
CA PHE A 30 4.96 -3.09 2.57
C PHE A 30 5.44 -1.89 3.42
N LEU A 31 6.65 -1.97 3.98
CA LEU A 31 7.23 -0.87 4.76
C LEU A 31 7.43 0.39 3.91
N GLU A 32 7.85 0.23 2.65
CA GLU A 32 8.02 1.35 1.73
C GLU A 32 6.68 2.03 1.42
N ALA A 33 5.62 1.27 1.18
CA ALA A 33 4.26 1.79 0.99
C ALA A 33 3.75 2.57 2.23
N LEU A 34 4.14 2.15 3.44
CA LEU A 34 3.83 2.88 4.66
C LEU A 34 4.62 4.19 4.77
N ARG A 35 5.90 4.20 4.37
CA ARG A 35 6.79 5.37 4.42
C ARG A 35 6.40 6.42 3.38
N GLY A 36 6.14 6.00 2.14
CA GLY A 36 5.73 6.87 1.02
C GLY A 36 4.38 7.57 1.20
N GLY A 37 3.64 7.28 2.28
CA GLY A 37 2.44 8.02 2.65
C GLY A 37 1.14 7.50 2.03
N ASP A 38 1.19 6.51 1.13
CA ASP A 38 0.01 5.89 0.51
C ASP A 38 -0.89 5.19 1.54
N GLY A 39 -0.30 4.55 2.56
CA GLY A 39 -1.08 3.98 3.67
C GLY A 39 -1.76 5.06 4.54
N ARG A 40 -1.09 6.19 4.77
CA ARG A 40 -1.58 7.29 5.61
C ARG A 40 -2.64 8.14 4.90
N SER A 41 -2.48 8.38 3.60
CA SER A 41 -3.41 9.17 2.79
C SER A 41 -4.74 8.44 2.58
N ARG A 42 -4.74 7.11 2.36
CA ARG A 42 -5.98 6.31 2.32
C ARG A 42 -6.72 6.27 3.67
N ALA A 43 -6.01 5.99 4.76
CA ALA A 43 -6.61 5.96 6.09
C ALA A 43 -7.20 7.33 6.48
N ARG A 44 -6.47 8.42 6.22
CA ARG A 44 -6.94 9.79 6.50
C ARG A 44 -8.09 10.23 5.58
N ARG A 45 -8.08 9.87 4.29
CA ARG A 45 -9.20 10.17 3.38
C ARG A 45 -10.49 9.47 3.84
N ARG A 46 -10.39 8.22 4.29
CA ARG A 46 -11.55 7.46 4.80
C ARG A 46 -12.07 7.99 6.13
N ALA A 47 -11.19 8.54 6.98
CA ALA A 47 -11.59 9.22 8.21
C ALA A 47 -12.27 10.58 7.96
N ARG A 48 -11.76 11.37 7.01
CA ARG A 48 -12.32 12.69 6.65
C ARG A 48 -13.68 12.59 5.95
N SER A 49 -13.90 11.59 5.10
CA SER A 49 -15.18 11.39 4.43
C SER A 49 -16.32 10.98 5.39
N ARG A 50 -15.97 10.54 6.61
CA ARG A 50 -16.94 10.06 7.62
C ARG A 50 -17.34 11.14 8.63
N THR A 51 -16.63 12.27 8.66
CA THR A 51 -16.84 13.37 9.61
C THR A 51 -17.38 14.65 8.96
N GLN A 52 -17.54 14.70 7.63
CA GLN A 52 -18.14 15.85 6.99
C GLN A 52 -19.65 15.86 7.27
N PRO A 53 -20.18 16.81 8.07
CA PRO A 53 -21.61 16.91 8.29
C PRO A 53 -22.22 17.30 6.95
N ARG A 54 -23.17 16.51 6.45
CA ARG A 54 -24.01 16.96 5.33
C ARG A 54 -24.82 18.14 5.85
N SER A 55 -24.36 19.36 5.57
CA SER A 55 -25.16 20.56 5.79
C SER A 55 -26.37 20.48 4.86
N ARG A 56 -27.48 19.96 5.39
CA ARG A 56 -28.77 20.02 4.71
C ARG A 56 -29.18 21.49 4.66
N SER A 57 -29.07 22.05 3.46
CA SER A 57 -29.65 23.32 3.04
C SER A 57 -31.17 23.26 3.24
N SER A 58 -31.67 23.80 4.35
CA SER A 58 -33.09 24.10 4.51
C SER A 58 -33.37 25.44 3.83
N THR A 59 -33.64 25.41 2.53
CA THR A 59 -34.29 26.52 1.86
C THR A 59 -35.78 26.41 2.15
N ILE A 60 -36.25 27.09 3.20
CA ILE A 60 -37.67 27.39 3.37
C ILE A 60 -37.90 28.72 2.66
N SER A 61 -38.60 28.67 1.54
CA SER A 61 -39.23 29.83 0.92
C SER A 61 -40.51 29.36 0.27
N GLY A 62 -41.64 29.83 0.80
CA GLY A 62 -43.00 29.44 0.48
C GLY A 62 -43.92 29.80 1.62
#